data_AF-A0A669B344-F1
#
_entry.id   AF-A0A669B344-F1
#
_cell.length_a   1.000
_cell.length_b   1.000
_cell.length_c   1.000
_cell.angle_alpha   90.00
_cell.angle_beta   90.00
_cell.angle_gamma   90.00
#
_symmetry.space_group_name_H-M   'P 1'
#
loop_
_entity.id
_entity.type
_entity.pdbx_description
1 polymer ?
#
loop_
_entity_poly.entity_id
_entity_poly.type
_entity_poly.pdbx_seq_one_letter_code
_entity_poly.pdbx_strand_id
1 'polypeptide(L)'
;MDDAVKCDLGPSVSCFFISLCFFFHLAQFCGGVSQVVGPSEPVVAIVGDDTVLPCHLDPAVNAADMTVEWTRSDLTPRFVHVWRDGVELVNKKNEAYMERTSLPINNLKLGDISLKLSKVKLSDRGSYKCFSPALSGQASVELVVGVVSSLIITLMRNSEDSSKVVLQCESAGWYPEPELLWLDGEGNLLSAGPTETLRGPDDLYTVSSRVTVEKRHSNNITCRVQQRNTNQSRETHTHVPGDLFNPPCSSAGHITISVVVTVLLILAVVSVVWKYRSKCRGGNTKISTDHRELQPLTEKKREALHLTEDGTDTVDFDMEQENLNALFKDGEEDKFNLIMVVQFLMSHKCDLENDIYKLKLKLLELQKQQDENQSQLVNNIKQIEQNDKKSDKINEEEGIETETNFETMKENLEKEIEEKETQRKSILYGVDVMTEKKKELDDTLYKIHRQRETIEKRTNEVQIQFQSGHSEA
;
A
#
# COMPACT_ATOMS: atom_id res chain seq x y z
N MET A 1 45.77 -26.69 105.23
CA MET A 1 46.87 -25.82 104.79
C MET A 1 47.84 -26.65 103.97
N ASP A 2 47.79 -26.63 102.65
CA ASP A 2 46.84 -25.92 101.77
C ASP A 2 46.54 -26.77 100.54
N ASP A 3 45.27 -26.89 100.17
CA ASP A 3 44.85 -27.69 99.02
C ASP A 3 45.11 -26.96 97.71
N ALA A 4 45.98 -27.53 96.88
CA ALA A 4 46.32 -26.98 95.58
C ALA A 4 45.15 -27.17 94.59
N VAL A 5 44.30 -26.15 94.45
CA VAL A 5 43.23 -26.10 93.44
C VAL A 5 43.87 -26.01 92.04
N LYS A 6 44.16 -27.19 91.47
CA LYS A 6 44.63 -27.33 90.10
C LYS A 6 43.45 -27.17 89.14
N CYS A 7 43.31 -25.98 88.57
CA CYS A 7 42.33 -25.70 87.52
C CYS A 7 42.73 -26.37 86.19
N ASP A 8 42.53 -27.69 86.09
CA ASP A 8 42.62 -28.42 84.82
C ASP A 8 41.47 -27.97 83.89
N LEU A 9 41.77 -27.03 82.98
CA LEU A 9 40.83 -26.58 81.94
C LEU A 9 40.51 -27.75 81.00
N GLY A 10 39.31 -28.31 81.16
CA GLY A 10 38.86 -29.50 80.43
C GLY A 10 38.81 -29.32 78.91
N PRO A 11 38.94 -30.42 78.14
CA PRO A 11 39.10 -30.37 76.68
C PRO A 11 37.89 -29.79 75.92
N SER A 12 36.71 -29.68 76.54
CA SER A 12 35.54 -29.05 75.93
C SER A 12 35.77 -27.58 75.58
N VAL A 13 36.43 -26.81 76.46
CA VAL A 13 36.68 -25.37 76.25
C VAL A 13 37.60 -25.14 75.05
N SER A 14 38.63 -25.98 74.91
CA SER A 14 39.53 -25.96 73.75
C SER A 14 38.79 -26.25 72.45
N CYS A 15 37.95 -27.30 72.41
CA CYS A 15 37.12 -27.61 71.24
C CYS A 15 36.13 -26.49 70.89
N PHE A 16 35.54 -25.80 71.89
CA PHE A 16 34.69 -24.64 71.62
C PHE A 16 35.46 -23.48 70.99
N PHE A 17 36.66 -23.13 71.48
CA PHE A 17 37.47 -22.09 70.87
C PHE A 17 37.97 -22.47 69.47
N ILE A 18 38.42 -23.71 69.27
CA ILE A 18 38.84 -24.20 67.94
C ILE A 18 37.67 -24.15 66.96
N SER A 19 36.49 -24.61 67.37
CA SER A 19 35.26 -24.54 66.57
C SER A 19 34.88 -23.09 66.25
N LEU A 20 34.90 -22.19 67.23
CA LEU A 20 34.59 -20.78 67.03
C LEU A 20 35.57 -20.12 66.05
N CYS A 21 36.87 -20.41 66.16
CA CYS A 21 37.89 -19.94 65.22
C CYS A 21 37.70 -20.54 63.81
N PHE A 22 37.27 -21.81 63.71
CA PHE A 22 36.97 -22.45 62.42
C PHE A 22 35.76 -21.80 61.74
N PHE A 23 34.69 -21.54 62.50
CA PHE A 23 33.53 -20.77 62.02
C PHE A 23 33.89 -19.32 61.67
N PHE A 24 34.79 -18.69 62.42
CA PHE A 24 35.26 -17.32 62.13
C PHE A 24 36.12 -17.28 60.86
N HIS A 25 37.02 -18.25 60.65
CA HIS A 25 37.74 -18.40 59.39
C HIS A 25 36.82 -18.72 58.22
N LEU A 26 35.84 -19.61 58.37
CA LEU A 26 34.83 -19.88 57.33
C LEU A 26 33.99 -18.63 56.99
N ALA A 27 33.63 -17.82 57.99
CA ALA A 27 32.97 -16.54 57.78
C ALA A 27 33.87 -15.52 57.05
N GLN A 28 35.16 -15.46 57.39
CA GLN A 28 36.14 -14.60 56.71
C GLN A 28 36.46 -15.05 55.27
N PHE A 29 36.41 -16.36 54.98
CA PHE A 29 36.64 -16.91 53.64
C PHE A 29 35.45 -16.79 52.68
N CYS A 30 34.28 -16.33 53.14
CA CYS A 30 33.12 -16.09 52.27
C CYS A 30 33.21 -14.76 51.48
N GLY A 31 34.21 -13.91 51.77
CA GLY A 31 34.50 -12.69 51.02
C GLY A 31 35.22 -12.99 49.69
N GLY A 32 34.49 -13.48 48.70
CA GLY A 32 35.02 -13.67 47.34
C GLY A 32 35.53 -12.35 46.73
N VAL A 33 36.65 -12.40 46.03
CA VAL A 33 37.19 -11.22 45.31
C VAL A 33 36.22 -10.87 44.18
N SER A 34 35.68 -9.65 44.22
CA SER A 34 34.75 -9.16 43.20
C SER A 34 35.43 -9.08 41.83
N GLN A 35 34.78 -9.64 40.81
CA GLN A 35 35.23 -9.64 39.41
C GLN A 35 34.28 -8.83 38.53
N VAL A 36 34.80 -8.37 37.38
CA VAL A 36 34.02 -7.62 36.38
C VAL A 36 33.38 -8.62 35.40
N VAL A 37 32.05 -8.56 35.26
CA VAL A 37 31.24 -9.50 34.47
C VAL A 37 30.45 -8.74 33.41
N GLY A 38 30.64 -9.12 32.13
CA GLY A 38 29.88 -8.64 30.97
C GLY A 38 28.75 -9.61 30.56
N PRO A 39 28.05 -9.37 29.45
CA PRO A 39 27.03 -10.27 28.93
C PRO A 39 27.66 -11.47 28.22
N SER A 40 26.91 -12.57 28.12
CA SER A 40 27.25 -13.73 27.31
C SER A 40 26.92 -13.58 25.82
N GLU A 41 26.03 -12.65 25.48
CA GLU A 41 25.52 -12.41 24.12
C GLU A 41 25.74 -10.94 23.69
N PRO A 42 25.83 -10.65 22.39
CA PRO A 42 25.95 -9.28 21.89
C PRO A 42 24.74 -8.42 22.24
N VAL A 43 24.98 -7.14 22.54
CA VAL A 43 23.91 -6.15 22.70
C VAL A 43 23.42 -5.73 21.32
N VAL A 44 22.11 -5.74 21.09
CA VAL A 44 21.49 -5.19 19.88
C VAL A 44 20.90 -3.82 20.18
N ALA A 45 21.15 -2.84 19.33
CA ALA A 45 20.54 -1.51 19.39
C ALA A 45 20.18 -1.01 17.99
N ILE A 46 19.19 -0.11 17.88
CA ILE A 46 18.77 0.50 16.61
C ILE A 46 19.32 1.93 16.53
N VAL A 47 19.69 2.38 15.33
CA VAL A 47 20.12 3.78 15.11
C VAL A 47 19.00 4.74 15.50
N GLY A 48 19.35 5.74 16.31
CA GLY A 48 18.44 6.73 16.90
C GLY A 48 18.02 6.42 18.33
N ASP A 49 17.97 5.15 18.74
CA ASP A 49 17.54 4.74 20.09
C ASP A 49 18.64 4.94 21.15
N ASP A 50 18.25 4.88 22.42
CA ASP A 50 19.16 4.79 23.57
C ASP A 50 19.35 3.33 23.98
N THR A 51 20.58 2.93 24.33
CA THR A 51 20.90 1.55 24.74
C THR A 51 21.73 1.49 26.02
N VAL A 52 21.86 0.29 26.59
CA VAL A 52 22.68 0.01 27.77
C VAL A 52 23.65 -1.12 27.43
N LEU A 53 24.95 -0.88 27.58
CA LEU A 53 25.99 -1.90 27.52
C LEU A 53 26.16 -2.48 28.93
N PRO A 54 25.72 -3.72 29.19
CA PRO A 54 25.67 -4.27 30.54
C PRO A 54 27.08 -4.64 31.01
N CYS A 55 27.44 -4.24 32.21
CA CYS A 55 28.64 -4.71 32.90
C CYS A 55 28.48 -4.51 34.40
N HIS A 56 28.80 -5.52 35.21
CA HIS A 56 28.57 -5.49 36.66
C HIS A 56 29.70 -6.14 37.44
N LEU A 57 29.65 -6.00 38.75
CA LEU A 57 30.58 -6.58 39.71
C LEU A 57 29.93 -7.78 40.41
N ASP A 58 30.64 -8.91 40.46
CA ASP A 58 30.18 -10.15 41.11
C ASP A 58 31.26 -10.72 42.04
N PRO A 59 31.00 -10.91 43.35
CA PRO A 59 29.84 -10.40 44.08
C PRO A 59 29.76 -8.87 44.04
N ALA A 60 28.54 -8.35 44.14
CA ALA A 60 28.24 -6.92 44.06
C ALA A 60 28.88 -6.10 45.20
N VAL A 61 29.58 -5.02 44.83
CA VAL A 61 30.25 -4.08 45.76
C VAL A 61 30.06 -2.64 45.29
N ASN A 62 30.10 -1.66 46.21
CA ASN A 62 29.96 -0.25 45.87
C ASN A 62 31.11 0.23 44.96
N ALA A 63 30.79 0.51 43.69
CA ALA A 63 31.70 1.02 42.67
C ALA A 63 31.70 2.55 42.53
N ALA A 64 30.89 3.30 43.30
CA ALA A 64 30.75 4.75 43.12
C ALA A 64 32.06 5.52 43.37
N ASP A 65 32.89 5.02 44.29
CA ASP A 65 34.21 5.58 44.62
C ASP A 65 35.36 4.88 43.87
N MET A 66 35.06 3.90 43.01
CA MET A 66 36.05 3.19 42.19
C MET A 66 36.32 3.93 40.87
N THR A 67 37.45 3.62 40.23
CA THR A 67 37.63 3.94 38.80
C THR A 67 36.90 2.91 37.94
N VAL A 68 36.10 3.38 36.99
CA VAL A 68 35.50 2.57 35.92
C VAL A 68 35.86 3.18 34.56
N GLU A 69 36.51 2.39 33.71
CA GLU A 69 36.90 2.80 32.36
C GLU A 69 36.14 1.98 31.31
N TRP A 70 35.37 2.66 30.46
CA TRP A 70 34.78 2.09 29.25
C TRP A 70 35.61 2.52 28.04
N THR A 71 36.08 1.54 27.26
CA THR A 71 37.04 1.76 26.17
C THR A 71 36.68 0.99 24.90
N ARG A 72 37.17 1.48 23.76
CA ARG A 72 37.14 0.86 22.44
C ARG A 72 38.54 0.89 21.84
N SER A 73 39.05 -0.24 21.35
CA SER A 73 40.44 -0.38 20.89
C SER A 73 40.72 0.27 19.53
N ASP A 74 39.68 0.54 18.75
CA ASP A 74 39.71 1.14 17.42
C ASP A 74 39.60 2.68 17.44
N LEU A 75 39.34 3.29 18.60
CA LEU A 75 39.20 4.74 18.75
C LEU A 75 40.48 5.41 19.26
N THR A 76 40.74 6.63 18.77
CA THR A 76 41.76 7.55 19.30
C THR A 76 41.10 8.90 19.63
N PRO A 77 41.04 9.33 20.91
CA PRO A 77 41.40 8.57 22.11
C PRO A 77 40.45 7.37 22.32
N ARG A 78 40.94 6.32 23.00
CA ARG A 78 40.23 5.04 23.19
C ARG A 78 39.07 5.06 24.19
N PHE A 79 38.85 6.16 24.90
CA PHE A 79 37.94 6.22 26.04
C PHE A 79 36.53 6.59 25.59
N VAL A 80 35.60 5.67 25.78
CA VAL A 80 34.17 5.87 25.55
C VAL A 80 33.55 6.60 26.74
N HIS A 81 33.94 6.24 27.96
CA HIS A 81 33.54 6.92 29.20
C HIS A 81 34.56 6.61 30.31
N VAL A 82 34.79 7.55 31.24
CA VAL A 82 35.71 7.37 32.36
C VAL A 82 35.10 7.97 33.61
N TRP A 83 34.89 7.14 34.63
CA TRP A 83 34.47 7.54 35.97
C TRP A 83 35.63 7.30 36.94
N ARG A 84 35.90 8.27 37.82
CA ARG A 84 36.95 8.19 38.84
C ARG A 84 36.65 9.19 39.96
N ASP A 85 36.96 8.81 41.21
CA ASP A 85 36.89 9.68 42.39
C ASP A 85 35.54 10.42 42.52
N GLY A 86 34.43 9.76 42.16
CA GLY A 86 33.07 10.30 42.21
C GLY A 86 32.65 11.21 41.05
N VAL A 87 33.44 11.33 39.97
CA VAL A 87 33.17 12.23 38.82
C VAL A 87 33.48 11.61 37.45
N GLU A 88 32.85 12.14 36.39
CA GLU A 88 33.20 11.83 34.99
C GLU A 88 34.41 12.65 34.51
N LEU A 89 35.42 11.99 33.93
CA LEU A 89 36.60 12.63 33.35
C LEU A 89 36.39 12.95 31.85
N VAL A 90 35.48 13.89 31.58
CA VAL A 90 35.07 14.30 30.21
C VAL A 90 36.26 14.62 29.30
N ASN A 91 37.32 15.23 29.85
CA ASN A 91 38.53 15.65 29.10
C ASN A 91 39.43 14.50 28.60
N LYS A 92 39.09 13.23 28.88
CA LYS A 92 39.73 12.05 28.29
C LYS A 92 38.88 11.35 27.24
N LYS A 93 37.61 11.71 27.14
CA LYS A 93 36.60 11.01 26.35
C LYS A 93 36.75 11.29 24.85
N ASN A 94 36.40 10.32 24.02
CA ASN A 94 36.34 10.49 22.59
C ASN A 94 35.19 11.44 22.19
N GLU A 95 35.43 12.32 21.24
CA GLU A 95 34.48 13.36 20.79
C GLU A 95 33.15 12.77 20.32
N ALA A 96 33.17 11.60 19.66
CA ALA A 96 31.95 10.90 19.20
C ALA A 96 31.01 10.45 20.34
N TYR A 97 31.48 10.50 21.58
CA TYR A 97 30.80 10.06 22.81
C TYR A 97 30.61 11.20 23.84
N MET A 98 30.99 12.44 23.51
CA MET A 98 30.65 13.60 24.34
C MET A 98 29.13 13.73 24.47
N GLU A 99 28.67 14.04 25.69
CA GLU A 99 27.25 14.14 26.09
C GLU A 99 26.33 12.92 25.84
N ARG A 100 26.84 11.86 25.19
CA ARG A 100 26.08 10.65 24.82
C ARG A 100 26.18 9.48 25.79
N THR A 101 26.96 9.61 26.86
CA THR A 101 27.34 8.49 27.74
C THR A 101 27.07 8.80 29.20
N SER A 102 26.55 7.86 29.99
CA SER A 102 26.49 8.01 31.45
C SER A 102 26.56 6.69 32.21
N LEU A 103 27.08 6.75 33.44
CA LEU A 103 27.00 5.70 34.45
C LEU A 103 26.08 6.19 35.58
N PRO A 104 24.93 5.53 35.86
CA PRO A 104 24.03 5.97 36.92
C PRO A 104 24.64 5.76 38.31
N ILE A 105 24.85 6.83 39.07
CA ILE A 105 25.54 6.79 40.38
C ILE A 105 24.84 5.83 41.39
N ASN A 106 23.51 5.71 41.32
CA ASN A 106 22.77 4.79 42.18
C ASN A 106 22.98 3.31 41.80
N ASN A 107 23.30 3.02 40.53
CA ASN A 107 23.63 1.69 40.04
C ASN A 107 25.07 1.32 40.43
N LEU A 108 26.01 2.27 40.34
CA LEU A 108 27.40 2.09 40.80
C LEU A 108 27.46 1.65 42.26
N LYS A 109 26.59 2.22 43.12
CA LYS A 109 26.48 1.83 44.55
C LYS A 109 26.05 0.38 44.78
N LEU A 110 25.44 -0.25 43.79
CA LEU A 110 24.98 -1.65 43.79
C LEU A 110 25.90 -2.58 42.98
N GLY A 111 27.06 -2.09 42.52
CA GLY A 111 28.00 -2.86 41.70
C GLY A 111 27.64 -2.95 40.22
N ASP A 112 26.58 -2.28 39.78
CA ASP A 112 26.24 -2.17 38.36
C ASP A 112 27.02 -1.00 37.73
N ILE A 113 27.92 -1.33 36.79
CA ILE A 113 28.82 -0.41 36.09
C ILE A 113 28.46 -0.29 34.60
N SER A 114 27.21 -0.61 34.24
CA SER A 114 26.68 -0.62 32.88
C SER A 114 26.60 0.76 32.25
N LEU A 115 27.10 0.91 31.02
CA LEU A 115 27.12 2.17 30.31
C LEU A 115 25.81 2.44 29.57
N LYS A 116 25.16 3.57 29.88
CA LYS A 116 24.10 4.11 29.01
C LYS A 116 24.74 4.86 27.84
N LEU A 117 24.31 4.55 26.62
CA LEU A 117 24.72 5.20 25.38
C LEU A 117 23.49 5.72 24.65
N SER A 118 23.39 7.03 24.43
CA SER A 118 22.22 7.68 23.83
C SER A 118 22.38 7.98 22.34
N LYS A 119 21.24 7.97 21.63
CA LYS A 119 21.11 8.22 20.18
C LYS A 119 22.13 7.43 19.38
N VAL A 120 22.04 6.10 19.42
CA VAL A 120 22.98 5.16 18.79
C VAL A 120 23.16 5.47 17.30
N LYS A 121 24.38 5.33 16.81
CA LYS A 121 24.82 5.56 15.43
C LYS A 121 25.44 4.28 14.89
N LEU A 122 25.42 4.10 13.57
CA LEU A 122 26.05 2.94 12.92
C LEU A 122 27.55 2.81 13.25
N SER A 123 28.24 3.94 13.45
CA SER A 123 29.64 4.03 13.90
C SER A 123 29.88 3.51 15.33
N ASP A 124 28.85 3.42 16.17
CA ASP A 124 28.99 2.91 17.54
C ASP A 124 29.16 1.39 17.56
N ARG A 125 28.85 0.69 16.46
CA ARG A 125 29.05 -0.76 16.32
C ARG A 125 30.50 -1.16 16.67
N GLY A 126 30.66 -2.24 17.42
CA GLY A 126 31.95 -2.90 17.67
C GLY A 126 32.13 -3.38 19.11
N SER A 127 33.37 -3.77 19.44
CA SER A 127 33.74 -4.33 20.74
C SER A 127 34.12 -3.25 21.75
N TYR A 128 33.28 -3.08 22.76
CA TYR A 128 33.55 -2.26 23.93
C TYR A 128 34.20 -3.09 25.04
N LYS A 129 34.89 -2.42 25.95
CA LYS A 129 35.53 -3.05 27.10
C LYS A 129 35.28 -2.21 28.36
N CYS A 130 34.62 -2.80 29.35
CA CYS A 130 34.55 -2.28 30.70
C CYS A 130 35.75 -2.79 31.53
N PHE A 131 36.34 -1.91 32.34
CA PHE A 131 37.53 -2.20 33.14
C PHE A 131 37.46 -1.50 34.51
N SER A 132 37.74 -2.25 35.58
CA SER A 132 37.93 -1.72 36.93
C SER A 132 39.37 -1.96 37.38
N PRO A 133 40.23 -0.93 37.40
CA PRO A 133 41.62 -1.07 37.86
C PRO A 133 41.73 -1.56 39.30
N ALA A 134 40.77 -1.19 40.16
CA ALA A 134 40.75 -1.58 41.57
C ALA A 134 40.62 -3.10 41.79
N LEU A 135 39.99 -3.80 40.84
CA LEU A 135 39.81 -5.25 40.85
C LEU A 135 40.77 -5.97 39.89
N SER A 136 41.52 -5.22 39.08
CA SER A 136 42.21 -5.71 37.86
C SER A 136 41.30 -6.48 36.88
N GLY A 137 39.98 -6.37 37.03
CA GLY A 137 38.97 -7.09 36.28
C GLY A 137 38.51 -6.34 35.04
N GLN A 138 38.22 -7.07 33.97
CA GLN A 138 37.74 -6.55 32.69
C GLN A 138 36.72 -7.50 32.07
N ALA A 139 35.76 -6.95 31.32
CA ALA A 139 34.91 -7.73 30.41
C ALA A 139 34.72 -6.98 29.07
N SER A 140 34.42 -7.74 28.02
CA SER A 140 34.10 -7.20 26.70
C SER A 140 32.60 -7.22 26.47
N VAL A 141 32.10 -6.25 25.69
CA VAL A 141 30.69 -6.13 25.31
C VAL A 141 30.64 -5.79 23.82
N GLU A 142 30.11 -6.71 23.00
CA GLU A 142 29.93 -6.47 21.57
C GLU A 142 28.60 -5.73 21.32
N LEU A 143 28.65 -4.58 20.64
CA LEU A 143 27.46 -3.84 20.23
C LEU A 143 27.19 -4.05 18.74
N VAL A 144 26.08 -4.72 18.44
CA VAL A 144 25.51 -4.86 17.10
C VAL A 144 24.48 -3.73 16.90
N VAL A 145 24.74 -2.87 15.92
CA VAL A 145 23.84 -1.77 15.56
C VAL A 145 23.02 -2.15 14.32
N GLY A 146 21.70 -2.02 14.42
CA GLY A 146 20.75 -2.18 13.33
C GLY A 146 20.27 -0.84 12.78
N VAL A 147 19.99 -0.80 11.48
CA VAL A 147 19.19 0.24 10.81
C VAL A 147 18.00 -0.48 10.16
N VAL A 148 16.80 0.08 10.37
CA VAL A 148 15.52 -0.45 9.91
C VAL A 148 14.73 0.66 9.24
N SER A 149 13.96 0.34 8.20
CA SER A 149 13.33 1.35 7.33
C SER A 149 11.86 1.04 7.02
N SER A 150 11.18 1.96 6.34
CA SER A 150 9.81 1.78 5.84
C SER A 150 9.78 0.96 4.55
N LEU A 151 8.66 0.28 4.30
CA LEU A 151 8.45 -0.58 3.13
C LEU A 151 7.38 0.04 2.23
N ILE A 152 7.56 -0.05 0.91
CA ILE A 152 6.60 0.37 -0.11
C ILE A 152 6.18 -0.88 -0.90
N ILE A 153 4.89 -1.02 -1.21
CA ILE A 153 4.38 -2.02 -2.16
C ILE A 153 3.75 -1.30 -3.36
N THR A 154 4.24 -1.63 -4.55
CA THR A 154 3.73 -1.18 -5.84
C THR A 154 2.95 -2.32 -6.50
N LEU A 155 1.73 -2.04 -6.98
CA LEU A 155 0.88 -3.01 -7.67
C LEU A 155 0.95 -2.79 -9.18
N MET A 156 1.17 -3.86 -9.95
CA MET A 156 1.26 -3.87 -11.40
C MET A 156 0.31 -4.92 -11.98
N ARG A 157 -0.51 -4.54 -12.98
CA ARG A 157 -1.31 -5.50 -13.74
C ARG A 157 -0.37 -6.34 -14.62
N ASN A 158 -0.55 -7.67 -14.64
CA ASN A 158 0.19 -8.53 -15.57
C ASN A 158 -0.32 -8.31 -17.00
N SER A 159 0.59 -8.19 -17.97
CA SER A 159 0.26 -8.00 -19.39
C SER A 159 -0.10 -9.29 -20.13
N GLU A 160 0.36 -10.45 -19.64
CA GLU A 160 0.18 -11.74 -20.33
C GLU A 160 -1.07 -12.50 -19.85
N ASP A 161 -1.36 -12.43 -18.54
CA ASP A 161 -2.48 -13.13 -17.90
C ASP A 161 -3.19 -12.18 -16.95
N SER A 162 -4.35 -11.68 -17.37
CA SER A 162 -5.15 -10.73 -16.59
C SER A 162 -5.71 -11.32 -15.29
N SER A 163 -5.73 -12.64 -15.11
CA SER A 163 -6.14 -13.28 -13.85
C SER A 163 -5.09 -13.15 -12.73
N LYS A 164 -3.95 -12.52 -13.03
CA LYS A 164 -2.80 -12.36 -12.14
C LYS A 164 -2.38 -10.90 -11.97
N VAL A 165 -1.95 -10.56 -10.76
CA VAL A 165 -1.40 -9.24 -10.40
C VAL A 165 0.02 -9.43 -9.88
N VAL A 166 0.95 -8.59 -10.32
CA VAL A 166 2.33 -8.58 -9.84
C VAL A 166 2.48 -7.49 -8.79
N LEU A 167 2.92 -7.86 -7.59
CA LEU A 167 3.27 -6.92 -6.54
C LEU A 167 4.80 -6.85 -6.46
N GLN A 168 5.33 -5.63 -6.40
CA GLN A 168 6.74 -5.39 -6.07
C GLN A 168 6.80 -4.71 -4.70
N CYS A 169 7.56 -5.29 -3.78
CA CYS A 169 7.90 -4.66 -2.51
C CYS A 169 9.31 -4.10 -2.60
N GLU A 170 9.55 -2.93 -2.02
CA GLU A 170 10.87 -2.31 -1.97
C GLU A 170 11.07 -1.61 -0.62
N SER A 171 12.29 -1.68 -0.08
CA SER A 171 12.68 -1.00 1.15
C SER A 171 14.19 -0.73 1.17
N ALA A 172 14.56 0.53 1.41
CA ALA A 172 15.93 1.03 1.32
C ALA A 172 16.44 1.52 2.68
N GLY A 173 17.74 1.38 2.94
CA GLY A 173 18.39 1.93 4.14
C GLY A 173 18.51 0.95 5.33
N TRP A 174 18.63 -0.36 5.07
CA TRP A 174 18.77 -1.37 6.13
C TRP A 174 20.23 -1.65 6.50
N TYR A 175 20.48 -2.06 7.74
CA TYR A 175 21.77 -2.65 8.15
C TYR A 175 21.59 -3.57 9.36
N PRO A 176 22.20 -4.76 9.44
CA PRO A 176 22.90 -5.48 8.37
C PRO A 176 21.93 -5.91 7.25
N GLU A 177 22.42 -6.71 6.30
CA GLU A 177 21.63 -7.28 5.21
C GLU A 177 20.34 -7.97 5.73
N PRO A 178 19.14 -7.59 5.22
CA PRO A 178 17.88 -8.16 5.66
C PRO A 178 17.30 -9.19 4.68
N GLU A 179 16.37 -10.01 5.15
CA GLU A 179 15.57 -10.92 4.34
C GLU A 179 14.20 -10.28 4.02
N LEU A 180 13.77 -10.30 2.76
CA LEU A 180 12.42 -9.91 2.36
C LEU A 180 11.57 -11.17 2.13
N LEU A 181 10.42 -11.24 2.80
CA LEU A 181 9.45 -12.33 2.75
C LEU A 181 8.07 -11.80 2.33
N TRP A 182 7.33 -12.62 1.58
CA TRP A 182 5.93 -12.38 1.23
C TRP A 182 5.02 -13.34 2.00
N LEU A 183 3.91 -12.81 2.53
CA LEU A 183 2.94 -13.55 3.32
C LEU A 183 1.52 -13.30 2.78
N ASP A 184 0.66 -14.32 2.82
CA ASP A 184 -0.78 -14.17 2.61
C ASP A 184 -1.48 -13.52 3.82
N GLY A 185 -2.78 -13.25 3.70
CA GLY A 185 -3.58 -12.66 4.78
C GLY A 185 -3.76 -13.55 6.01
N GLU A 186 -3.36 -14.83 5.90
CA GLU A 186 -3.40 -15.83 6.97
C GLU A 186 -2.01 -16.03 7.61
N GLY A 187 -0.96 -15.40 7.07
CA GLY A 187 0.41 -15.42 7.58
C GLY A 187 1.32 -16.52 7.01
N ASN A 188 0.90 -17.24 5.96
CA ASN A 188 1.71 -18.27 5.31
C ASN A 188 2.66 -17.67 4.27
N LEU A 189 3.83 -18.28 4.08
CA LEU A 189 4.82 -17.86 3.07
C LEU A 189 4.30 -18.06 1.64
N LEU A 190 4.37 -17.01 0.84
CA LEU A 190 4.09 -17.03 -0.59
C LEU A 190 5.35 -17.36 -1.40
N SER A 191 5.18 -18.14 -2.48
CA SER A 191 6.26 -18.39 -3.44
C SER A 191 6.46 -17.16 -4.33
N ALA A 192 7.59 -16.48 -4.17
CA ALA A 192 7.94 -15.26 -4.89
C ALA A 192 9.16 -15.46 -5.82
N GLY A 193 9.46 -14.46 -6.64
CA GLY A 193 10.73 -14.39 -7.37
C GLY A 193 11.93 -14.23 -6.43
N PRO A 194 13.16 -14.34 -6.95
CA PRO A 194 14.37 -14.04 -6.17
C PRO A 194 14.31 -12.61 -5.63
N THR A 195 14.76 -12.43 -4.39
CA THR A 195 14.94 -11.09 -3.79
C THR A 195 16.20 -10.46 -4.38
N GLU A 196 16.06 -9.24 -4.88
CA GLU A 196 17.15 -8.39 -5.34
C GLU A 196 17.66 -7.57 -4.15
N THR A 197 18.88 -7.87 -3.70
CA THR A 197 19.56 -7.13 -2.62
C THR A 197 20.72 -6.33 -3.20
N LEU A 198 20.72 -5.02 -2.96
CA LEU A 198 21.76 -4.09 -3.39
C LEU A 198 22.34 -3.37 -2.17
N ARG A 199 23.67 -3.18 -2.13
CA ARG A 199 24.37 -2.42 -1.09
C ARG A 199 24.76 -1.05 -1.65
N GLY A 200 24.34 0.01 -0.98
CA GLY A 200 24.61 1.40 -1.35
C GLY A 200 26.02 1.87 -1.00
N PRO A 201 26.42 3.05 -1.49
CA PRO A 201 27.71 3.67 -1.17
C PRO A 201 27.79 4.18 0.29
N ASP A 202 26.66 4.19 0.99
CA ASP A 202 26.46 4.49 2.41
C ASP A 202 26.61 3.26 3.33
N ASP A 203 26.97 2.11 2.75
CA ASP A 203 27.02 0.78 3.36
C ASP A 203 25.66 0.17 3.77
N LEU A 204 24.55 0.83 3.44
CA LEU A 204 23.19 0.34 3.73
C LEU A 204 22.68 -0.57 2.61
N TYR A 205 21.67 -1.38 2.93
CA TYR A 205 21.05 -2.33 2.02
C TYR A 205 19.67 -1.85 1.55
N THR A 206 19.43 -2.00 0.26
CA THR A 206 18.11 -1.90 -0.36
C THR A 206 17.69 -3.29 -0.83
N VAL A 207 16.49 -3.70 -0.46
CA VAL A 207 15.91 -4.99 -0.87
C VAL A 207 14.63 -4.75 -1.67
N SER A 208 14.50 -5.44 -2.79
CA SER A 208 13.25 -5.53 -3.54
C SER A 208 12.92 -6.99 -3.89
N SER A 209 11.65 -7.30 -4.00
CA SER A 209 11.17 -8.62 -4.42
C SER A 209 9.85 -8.48 -5.15
N ARG A 210 9.58 -9.42 -6.06
CA ARG A 210 8.36 -9.49 -6.86
C ARG A 210 7.60 -10.79 -6.61
N VAL A 211 6.31 -10.70 -6.34
CA VAL A 211 5.40 -11.84 -6.22
C VAL A 211 4.24 -11.68 -7.20
N THR A 212 3.81 -12.78 -7.80
CA THR A 212 2.62 -12.82 -8.66
C THR A 212 1.50 -13.53 -7.92
N VAL A 213 0.36 -12.87 -7.75
CA VAL A 213 -0.80 -13.39 -7.00
C VAL A 213 -2.00 -13.59 -7.91
N GLU A 214 -2.81 -14.59 -7.56
CA GLU A 214 -4.10 -14.90 -8.15
C GLU A 214 -5.23 -14.46 -7.21
N LYS A 215 -6.41 -14.15 -7.75
CA LYS A 215 -7.57 -13.69 -6.98
C LYS A 215 -8.03 -14.75 -5.96
N ARG A 216 -8.12 -14.39 -4.67
CA ARG A 216 -8.52 -15.29 -3.58
C ARG A 216 -9.61 -14.67 -2.69
N HIS A 217 -10.09 -15.43 -1.71
CA HIS A 217 -11.03 -14.94 -0.70
C HIS A 217 -10.39 -13.87 0.21
N SER A 218 -9.11 -14.10 0.55
CA SER A 218 -8.24 -13.12 1.20
C SER A 218 -7.38 -12.47 0.11
N ASN A 219 -7.58 -11.18 -0.15
CA ASN A 219 -6.78 -10.39 -1.11
C ASN A 219 -5.79 -9.47 -0.39
N ASN A 220 -5.59 -9.65 0.92
CA ASN A 220 -4.57 -8.94 1.68
C ASN A 220 -3.22 -9.68 1.54
N ILE A 221 -2.19 -8.96 1.13
CA ILE A 221 -0.83 -9.48 0.95
C ILE A 221 0.11 -8.64 1.81
N THR A 222 0.95 -9.31 2.62
CA THR A 222 1.90 -8.65 3.51
C THR A 222 3.33 -8.85 3.00
N CYS A 223 4.07 -7.76 2.83
CA CYS A 223 5.52 -7.79 2.68
C CYS A 223 6.15 -7.58 4.06
N ARG A 224 7.05 -8.49 4.47
CA ARG A 224 7.81 -8.41 5.71
C ARG A 224 9.31 -8.40 5.38
N VAL A 225 10.02 -7.39 5.85
CA VAL A 225 11.49 -7.35 5.84
C VAL A 225 11.97 -7.63 7.26
N GLN A 226 12.90 -8.58 7.42
CA GLN A 226 13.38 -9.05 8.72
C GLN A 226 14.90 -9.22 8.78
N GLN A 227 15.47 -9.10 9.97
CA GLN A 227 16.88 -9.29 10.25
C GLN A 227 17.03 -10.28 11.40
N ARG A 228 17.47 -11.50 11.11
CA ARG A 228 17.68 -12.54 12.14
C ARG A 228 18.77 -12.13 13.15
N ASN A 229 19.81 -11.46 12.67
CA ASN A 229 20.98 -11.05 13.48
C ASN A 229 20.65 -9.98 14.53
N THR A 230 19.53 -9.26 14.40
CA THR A 230 19.07 -8.21 15.32
C THR A 230 17.68 -8.51 15.91
N ASN A 231 17.08 -9.64 15.53
CA ASN A 231 15.68 -10.00 15.77
C ASN A 231 14.67 -8.87 15.44
N GLN A 232 14.99 -8.02 14.46
CA GLN A 232 14.10 -6.97 13.98
C GLN A 232 13.25 -7.42 12.80
N SER A 233 12.05 -6.85 12.69
CA SER A 233 11.27 -6.87 11.45
C SER A 233 10.48 -5.58 11.29
N ARG A 234 10.10 -5.28 10.05
CA ARG A 234 9.08 -4.30 9.67
C ARG A 234 8.23 -4.92 8.57
N GLU A 235 6.94 -4.62 8.58
CA GLU A 235 5.99 -5.18 7.63
C GLU A 235 4.99 -4.13 7.18
N THR A 236 4.49 -4.30 5.95
CA THR A 236 3.44 -3.49 5.36
C THR A 236 2.50 -4.39 4.58
N HIS A 237 1.21 -4.08 4.58
CA HIS A 237 0.18 -4.91 3.97
C HIS A 237 -0.61 -4.11 2.94
N THR A 238 -1.09 -4.78 1.90
CA THR A 238 -1.94 -4.18 0.88
C THR A 238 -3.07 -5.10 0.47
N HIS A 239 -4.27 -4.54 0.32
CA HIS A 239 -5.42 -5.24 -0.21
C HIS A 239 -5.47 -5.05 -1.74
N VAL A 240 -5.27 -6.12 -2.49
CA VAL A 240 -5.30 -6.11 -3.96
C VAL A 240 -6.73 -5.86 -4.48
N PRO A 241 -7.01 -4.74 -5.18
CA PRO A 241 -8.35 -4.45 -5.69
C PRO A 241 -8.81 -5.45 -6.77
N GLY A 242 -10.09 -5.82 -6.74
CA GLY A 242 -10.66 -6.80 -7.66
C GLY A 242 -10.51 -6.45 -9.15
N ASP A 243 -10.47 -5.16 -9.48
CA ASP A 243 -10.43 -4.64 -10.85
C ASP A 243 -9.05 -4.77 -11.53
N LEU A 244 -8.00 -5.07 -10.75
CA LEU A 244 -6.70 -5.41 -11.31
C LEU A 244 -6.71 -6.78 -12.02
N PHE A 245 -7.57 -7.70 -11.58
CA PHE A 245 -7.76 -9.03 -12.16
C PHE A 245 -8.68 -9.09 -13.40
N ASN A 246 -9.16 -7.92 -13.86
CA ASN A 246 -9.98 -7.81 -15.06
C ASN A 246 -9.09 -7.47 -16.28
N PRO A 247 -9.31 -8.07 -17.47
CA PRO A 247 -8.56 -7.73 -18.67
C PRO A 247 -8.81 -6.27 -19.09
N PRO A 248 -7.79 -5.57 -19.62
CA PRO A 248 -7.98 -4.21 -20.13
C PRO A 248 -8.94 -4.22 -21.32
N CYS A 249 -9.86 -3.25 -21.36
CA CYS A 249 -10.88 -3.15 -22.41
C CYS A 249 -10.27 -2.86 -23.79
N SER A 250 -9.95 -3.91 -24.55
CA SER A 250 -9.38 -3.81 -25.90
C SER A 250 -10.43 -3.35 -26.92
N SER A 251 -10.61 -2.02 -27.03
CA SER A 251 -11.50 -1.36 -27.98
C SER A 251 -11.21 -1.75 -29.44
N ALA A 252 -9.96 -2.09 -29.76
CA ALA A 252 -9.53 -2.49 -31.10
C ALA A 252 -10.33 -3.67 -31.68
N GLY A 253 -10.71 -4.66 -30.85
CA GLY A 253 -11.51 -5.81 -31.29
C GLY A 253 -12.93 -5.41 -31.72
N HIS A 254 -13.59 -4.57 -30.92
CA HIS A 254 -14.93 -4.07 -31.25
C HIS A 254 -14.93 -3.10 -32.44
N ILE A 255 -13.90 -2.24 -32.55
CA ILE A 255 -13.73 -1.33 -33.70
C ILE A 255 -13.55 -2.12 -35.00
N THR A 256 -12.68 -3.14 -35.01
CA THR A 256 -12.43 -3.95 -36.22
C THR A 256 -13.66 -4.76 -36.66
N ILE A 257 -14.42 -5.33 -35.72
CA ILE A 257 -15.69 -5.99 -36.05
C ILE A 257 -16.70 -4.99 -36.62
N SER A 258 -16.86 -3.82 -36.00
CA SER A 258 -17.78 -2.76 -36.47
C SER A 258 -17.43 -2.25 -37.88
N VAL A 259 -16.14 -2.03 -38.16
CA VAL A 259 -15.65 -1.62 -39.49
C VAL A 259 -15.92 -2.71 -40.54
N VAL A 260 -15.73 -3.99 -40.21
CA VAL A 260 -16.04 -5.11 -41.13
C VAL A 260 -17.54 -5.20 -41.42
N VAL A 261 -18.40 -5.10 -40.40
CA VAL A 261 -19.86 -5.15 -40.56
C VAL A 261 -20.37 -3.97 -41.38
N THR A 262 -19.91 -2.75 -41.10
CA THR A 262 -20.31 -1.55 -41.86
C THR A 262 -19.85 -1.60 -43.32
N VAL A 263 -18.64 -2.08 -43.62
CA VAL A 263 -18.17 -2.30 -44.99
C VAL A 263 -19.03 -3.34 -45.73
N LEU A 264 -19.39 -4.45 -45.07
CA LEU A 264 -20.26 -5.47 -45.66
C LEU A 264 -21.68 -4.92 -45.96
N LEU A 265 -22.24 -4.11 -45.07
CA LEU A 265 -23.52 -3.44 -45.28
C LEU A 265 -23.47 -2.44 -46.45
N ILE A 266 -22.39 -1.66 -46.57
CA ILE A 266 -22.18 -0.73 -47.70
C ILE A 266 -22.10 -1.50 -49.02
N LEU A 267 -21.36 -2.62 -49.07
CA LEU A 267 -21.28 -3.48 -50.26
C LEU A 267 -22.65 -4.08 -50.63
N ALA A 268 -23.44 -4.51 -49.64
CA ALA A 268 -24.80 -4.99 -49.86
C ALA A 268 -25.69 -3.89 -50.48
N VAL A 269 -25.72 -2.68 -49.89
CA VAL A 269 -26.48 -1.54 -50.41
C VAL A 269 -26.05 -1.16 -51.83
N VAL A 270 -24.75 -1.10 -52.11
CA VAL A 270 -24.22 -0.82 -53.46
C VAL A 270 -24.71 -1.88 -54.46
N SER A 271 -24.67 -3.16 -54.11
CA SER A 271 -25.14 -4.25 -54.98
C SER A 271 -26.65 -4.16 -55.28
N VAL A 272 -27.46 -3.78 -54.28
CA VAL A 272 -28.91 -3.57 -54.43
C VAL A 272 -29.19 -2.36 -55.31
N VAL A 273 -28.51 -1.23 -55.08
CA VAL A 273 -28.67 -0.01 -55.91
C VAL A 273 -28.24 -0.25 -57.36
N TRP A 274 -27.19 -1.04 -57.60
CA TRP A 274 -26.75 -1.41 -58.95
C TRP A 274 -27.77 -2.32 -59.65
N LYS A 275 -28.33 -3.30 -58.93
CA LYS A 275 -29.44 -4.17 -59.38
C LYS A 275 -30.75 -3.42 -59.62
N TYR A 276 -30.99 -2.30 -58.93
CA TYR A 276 -32.16 -1.45 -59.13
C TYR A 276 -31.97 -0.50 -60.33
N ARG A 277 -30.81 0.16 -60.44
CA ARG A 277 -30.48 1.07 -61.56
C ARG A 277 -30.40 0.36 -62.91
N SER A 278 -29.99 -0.91 -62.94
CA SER A 278 -30.06 -1.71 -64.18
C SER A 278 -31.51 -2.03 -64.60
N LYS A 279 -32.43 -2.18 -63.64
CA LYS A 279 -33.86 -2.43 -63.90
C LYS A 279 -34.60 -1.16 -64.33
N CYS A 280 -34.27 0.01 -63.79
CA CYS A 280 -34.85 1.31 -64.18
C CYS A 280 -34.46 1.82 -65.57
N ARG A 281 -33.71 1.05 -66.38
CA ARG A 281 -33.32 1.44 -67.75
C ARG A 281 -34.25 0.90 -68.85
N GLY A 282 -35.37 0.27 -68.49
CA GLY A 282 -36.36 -0.26 -69.44
C GLY A 282 -37.81 -0.07 -68.97
N GLY A 283 -38.48 0.95 -69.52
CA GLY A 283 -39.90 1.26 -69.28
C GLY A 283 -40.19 2.72 -69.61
N ASN A 284 -41.07 3.01 -70.57
CA ASN A 284 -41.29 4.36 -71.10
C ASN A 284 -42.76 4.81 -70.98
N THR A 285 -42.97 6.12 -70.86
CA THR A 285 -44.17 6.74 -70.26
C THR A 285 -45.38 6.91 -71.20
N LYS A 286 -46.60 6.91 -70.61
CA LYS A 286 -47.80 7.71 -70.96
C LYS A 286 -48.73 7.74 -69.72
N ILE A 287 -49.21 8.87 -69.19
CA ILE A 287 -50.15 9.90 -69.72
C ILE A 287 -51.58 9.33 -69.86
N SER A 288 -52.69 9.88 -69.31
CA SER A 288 -53.02 10.91 -68.27
C SER A 288 -54.54 10.70 -67.90
N THR A 289 -55.37 11.52 -67.20
CA THR A 289 -55.37 12.92 -66.71
C THR A 289 -56.52 13.13 -65.69
N ASP A 290 -56.39 14.09 -64.74
CA ASP A 290 -57.49 14.88 -64.08
C ASP A 290 -58.54 14.12 -63.21
N HIS A 291 -59.39 14.70 -62.32
CA HIS A 291 -59.52 16.07 -61.75
C HIS A 291 -60.28 16.03 -60.38
N ARG A 292 -60.00 16.98 -59.47
CA ARG A 292 -60.88 17.58 -58.41
C ARG A 292 -61.55 16.82 -57.21
N GLU A 293 -61.44 17.51 -56.05
CA GLU A 293 -62.38 17.71 -54.91
C GLU A 293 -62.96 16.55 -54.03
N LEU A 294 -62.44 16.49 -52.79
CA LEU A 294 -63.15 16.64 -51.50
C LEU A 294 -64.38 15.75 -51.11
N GLN A 295 -64.11 14.84 -50.14
CA GLN A 295 -64.90 14.41 -48.95
C GLN A 295 -66.43 14.70 -48.84
N PRO A 296 -67.25 13.74 -48.32
CA PRO A 296 -67.10 13.24 -46.94
C PRO A 296 -67.34 11.72 -46.70
N LEU A 297 -67.30 11.33 -45.42
CA LEU A 297 -67.37 9.94 -44.90
C LEU A 297 -68.78 9.59 -44.37
N THR A 298 -69.28 8.36 -44.66
CA THR A 298 -70.36 7.53 -44.03
C THR A 298 -71.09 6.71 -45.11
N GLU A 299 -71.69 5.53 -44.91
CA GLU A 299 -71.61 4.48 -43.86
C GLU A 299 -72.28 3.18 -44.40
N LYS A 300 -71.73 1.98 -44.10
CA LYS A 300 -72.33 0.63 -44.33
C LYS A 300 -72.65 0.22 -45.80
N LYS A 301 -72.88 -1.06 -46.16
CA LYS A 301 -72.39 -2.38 -45.69
C LYS A 301 -72.98 -3.48 -46.62
N ARG A 302 -72.14 -4.42 -47.13
CA ARG A 302 -72.51 -5.67 -47.87
C ARG A 302 -73.18 -5.45 -49.25
N GLU A 303 -73.23 -6.38 -50.21
CA GLU A 303 -72.78 -7.78 -50.43
C GLU A 303 -72.67 -7.96 -51.99
N ALA A 304 -72.02 -8.94 -52.64
CA ALA A 304 -70.95 -9.92 -52.33
C ALA A 304 -70.58 -10.70 -53.64
N LEU A 305 -69.84 -11.83 -53.50
CA LEU A 305 -69.44 -12.85 -54.51
C LEU A 305 -68.32 -12.41 -55.49
N HIS A 306 -67.35 -13.27 -55.86
CA HIS A 306 -67.20 -14.72 -55.64
C HIS A 306 -65.72 -15.15 -55.47
N LEU A 307 -65.49 -16.14 -54.58
CA LEU A 307 -64.33 -17.07 -54.51
C LEU A 307 -62.94 -16.48 -54.17
N THR A 308 -62.07 -17.13 -53.40
CA THR A 308 -62.10 -18.45 -52.71
C THR A 308 -61.95 -18.32 -51.17
N GLU A 309 -62.17 -19.43 -50.45
CA GLU A 309 -62.15 -19.52 -48.98
C GLU A 309 -60.75 -19.77 -48.35
N ASP A 310 -60.75 -19.70 -47.01
CA ASP A 310 -59.75 -20.16 -46.02
C ASP A 310 -58.67 -19.15 -45.52
N GLY A 311 -58.33 -19.25 -44.22
CA GLY A 311 -57.15 -18.62 -43.61
C GLY A 311 -57.33 -17.29 -42.81
N THR A 312 -58.51 -16.94 -42.28
CA THR A 312 -58.71 -15.59 -41.68
C THR A 312 -58.20 -15.35 -40.24
N ASP A 313 -57.90 -16.39 -39.45
CA ASP A 313 -57.54 -16.20 -38.02
C ASP A 313 -56.01 -16.09 -37.76
N THR A 314 -55.16 -16.39 -38.74
CA THR A 314 -53.69 -16.35 -38.59
C THR A 314 -53.07 -14.98 -38.89
N VAL A 315 -53.62 -14.27 -39.87
CA VAL A 315 -53.03 -13.05 -40.45
C VAL A 315 -52.91 -11.88 -39.45
N ASP A 316 -53.77 -11.84 -38.43
CA ASP A 316 -53.74 -10.79 -37.40
C ASP A 316 -52.58 -10.98 -36.40
N PHE A 317 -52.34 -12.24 -35.98
CA PHE A 317 -51.25 -12.58 -35.05
C PHE A 317 -49.86 -12.39 -35.69
N ASP A 318 -49.71 -12.71 -36.98
CA ASP A 318 -48.44 -12.52 -37.69
C ASP A 318 -48.04 -11.03 -37.71
N MET A 319 -49.01 -10.13 -37.90
CA MET A 319 -48.80 -8.68 -37.89
C MET A 319 -48.50 -8.12 -36.48
N GLU A 320 -49.17 -8.61 -35.43
CA GLU A 320 -48.83 -8.22 -34.04
C GLU A 320 -47.41 -8.68 -33.67
N GLN A 321 -47.05 -9.91 -34.05
CA GLN A 321 -45.74 -10.50 -33.80
C GLN A 321 -44.60 -9.79 -34.58
N GLU A 322 -44.81 -9.38 -35.84
CA GLU A 322 -43.82 -8.62 -36.61
C GLU A 322 -43.56 -7.24 -35.97
N ASN A 323 -44.62 -6.53 -35.54
CA ASN A 323 -44.48 -5.26 -34.83
C ASN A 323 -43.75 -5.40 -33.48
N LEU A 324 -44.04 -6.45 -32.70
CA LEU A 324 -43.34 -6.71 -31.44
C LEU A 324 -41.85 -7.04 -31.66
N ASN A 325 -41.52 -7.78 -32.72
CA ASN A 325 -40.14 -8.07 -33.09
C ASN A 325 -39.38 -6.80 -33.53
N ALA A 326 -40.03 -5.88 -34.24
CA ALA A 326 -39.45 -4.58 -34.58
C ALA A 326 -39.16 -3.74 -33.32
N LEU A 327 -40.13 -3.60 -32.42
CA LEU A 327 -39.98 -2.86 -31.16
C LEU A 327 -38.93 -3.46 -30.21
N PHE A 328 -38.85 -4.80 -30.14
CA PHE A 328 -37.82 -5.48 -29.35
C PHE A 328 -36.42 -5.17 -29.88
N LYS A 329 -36.23 -5.23 -31.20
CA LYS A 329 -34.95 -4.97 -31.85
C LYS A 329 -34.52 -3.50 -31.72
N ASP A 330 -35.46 -2.56 -31.87
CA ASP A 330 -35.23 -1.12 -31.70
C ASP A 330 -34.75 -0.81 -30.26
N GLY A 331 -35.42 -1.38 -29.26
CA GLY A 331 -35.01 -1.27 -27.86
C GLY A 331 -33.68 -1.97 -27.54
N GLU A 332 -33.32 -3.07 -28.21
CA GLU A 332 -31.99 -3.68 -28.08
C GLU A 332 -30.88 -2.80 -28.68
N GLU A 333 -31.14 -2.10 -29.79
CA GLU A 333 -30.21 -1.15 -30.39
C GLU A 333 -30.02 0.09 -29.49
N ASP A 334 -31.10 0.65 -28.96
CA ASP A 334 -31.04 1.74 -27.97
C ASP A 334 -30.29 1.32 -26.70
N LYS A 335 -30.53 0.11 -26.19
CA LYS A 335 -29.81 -0.46 -25.04
C LYS A 335 -28.32 -0.61 -25.31
N PHE A 336 -27.93 -1.03 -26.52
CA PHE A 336 -26.54 -1.12 -26.93
C PHE A 336 -25.89 0.28 -27.01
N ASN A 337 -26.56 1.24 -27.62
CA ASN A 337 -26.12 2.64 -27.68
C ASN A 337 -25.94 3.24 -26.28
N LEU A 338 -26.85 2.96 -25.36
CA LEU A 338 -26.78 3.44 -23.98
C LEU A 338 -25.59 2.83 -23.21
N ILE A 339 -25.31 1.54 -23.39
CA ILE A 339 -24.13 0.87 -22.83
C ILE A 339 -22.84 1.50 -23.36
N MET A 340 -22.76 1.79 -24.66
CA MET A 340 -21.61 2.45 -25.28
C MET A 340 -21.35 3.84 -24.68
N VAL A 341 -22.41 4.64 -24.44
CA VAL A 341 -22.26 5.96 -23.80
C VAL A 341 -21.84 5.85 -22.33
N VAL A 342 -22.41 4.92 -21.55
CA VAL A 342 -21.99 4.67 -20.16
C VAL A 342 -20.51 4.27 -20.10
N GLN A 343 -20.05 3.39 -21.00
CA GLN A 343 -18.66 2.97 -21.07
C GLN A 343 -17.71 4.12 -21.45
N PHE A 344 -18.11 4.99 -22.38
CA PHE A 344 -17.35 6.19 -22.75
C PHE A 344 -17.21 7.18 -21.57
N LEU A 345 -18.32 7.49 -20.89
CA LEU A 345 -18.33 8.38 -19.72
C LEU A 345 -17.49 7.81 -18.56
N MET A 346 -17.55 6.50 -18.32
CA MET A 346 -16.72 5.83 -17.32
C MET A 346 -15.23 5.86 -17.66
N SER A 347 -14.85 5.77 -18.94
CA SER A 347 -13.46 5.95 -19.37
C SER A 347 -12.99 7.37 -19.06
N HIS A 348 -13.74 8.38 -19.49
CA HIS A 348 -13.36 9.78 -19.31
C HIS A 348 -13.32 10.20 -17.83
N LYS A 349 -14.18 9.62 -16.98
CA LYS A 349 -14.10 9.74 -15.52
C LYS A 349 -12.76 9.21 -14.97
N CYS A 350 -12.32 8.04 -15.44
CA CYS A 350 -11.07 7.42 -14.98
C CYS A 350 -9.83 8.24 -15.37
N ASP A 351 -9.81 8.80 -16.58
CA ASP A 351 -8.76 9.72 -17.03
C ASP A 351 -8.67 10.97 -16.13
N LEU A 352 -9.81 11.53 -15.74
CA LEU A 352 -9.87 12.67 -14.81
C LEU A 352 -9.44 12.29 -13.39
N GLU A 353 -9.80 11.10 -12.88
CA GLU A 353 -9.35 10.62 -11.57
C GLU A 353 -7.82 10.45 -11.52
N ASN A 354 -7.22 9.95 -12.60
CA ASN A 354 -5.77 9.86 -12.79
C ASN A 354 -5.09 11.24 -12.83
N ASP A 355 -5.66 12.21 -13.54
CA ASP A 355 -5.16 13.59 -13.58
C ASP A 355 -5.25 14.31 -12.22
N ILE A 356 -6.38 14.20 -11.53
CA ILE A 356 -6.58 14.78 -10.20
C ILE A 356 -5.56 14.18 -9.21
N TYR A 357 -5.25 12.89 -9.33
CA TYR A 357 -4.22 12.24 -8.53
C TYR A 357 -2.81 12.82 -8.81
N LYS A 358 -2.42 12.98 -10.08
CA LYS A 358 -1.14 13.61 -10.46
C LYS A 358 -1.01 15.04 -9.93
N LEU A 359 -2.09 15.83 -10.00
CA LEU A 359 -2.09 17.21 -9.50
C LEU A 359 -1.99 17.27 -7.96
N LYS A 360 -2.69 16.39 -7.25
CA LYS A 360 -2.57 16.28 -5.79
C LYS A 360 -1.18 15.81 -5.34
N LEU A 361 -0.51 14.94 -6.11
CA LEU A 361 0.90 14.61 -5.88
C LEU A 361 1.83 15.81 -6.08
N LYS A 362 1.65 16.60 -7.15
CA LYS A 362 2.43 17.84 -7.35
C LYS A 362 2.22 18.84 -6.21
N LEU A 363 0.98 19.02 -5.76
CA LEU A 363 0.64 19.91 -4.64
C LEU A 363 1.33 19.47 -3.33
N LEU A 364 1.37 18.17 -3.06
CA LEU A 364 2.06 17.60 -1.88
C LEU A 364 3.58 17.80 -1.93
N GLU A 365 4.21 17.58 -3.09
CA GLU A 365 5.65 17.83 -3.26
C GLU A 365 5.99 19.33 -3.16
N LEU A 366 5.11 20.20 -3.68
CA LEU A 366 5.22 21.65 -3.55
C LEU A 366 5.18 22.04 -2.06
N GLN A 367 4.18 21.59 -1.30
CA GLN A 367 4.06 21.83 0.15
C GLN A 367 5.29 21.34 0.93
N LYS A 368 5.80 20.14 0.62
CA LYS A 368 7.02 19.59 1.22
C LYS A 368 8.25 20.48 0.98
N GLN A 369 8.37 21.11 -0.20
CA GLN A 369 9.44 22.07 -0.49
C GLN A 369 9.27 23.38 0.30
N GLN A 370 8.04 23.83 0.60
CA GLN A 370 7.79 24.95 1.51
C GLN A 370 8.24 24.63 2.93
N ASP A 371 7.88 23.46 3.46
CA ASP A 371 8.28 23.00 4.81
C ASP A 371 9.83 22.87 4.92
N GLU A 372 10.48 22.31 3.91
CA GLU A 372 11.94 22.17 3.86
C GLU A 372 12.64 23.54 3.79
N ASN A 373 12.15 24.47 2.95
CA ASN A 373 12.70 25.83 2.84
C ASN A 373 12.46 26.64 4.12
N GLN A 374 11.28 26.54 4.74
CA GLN A 374 10.96 27.22 6.00
C GLN A 374 11.79 26.66 7.16
N SER A 375 12.01 25.35 7.21
CA SER A 375 12.90 24.71 8.18
C SER A 375 14.35 25.18 8.02
N GLN A 376 14.86 25.27 6.78
CA GLN A 376 16.18 25.85 6.50
C GLN A 376 16.25 27.31 6.94
N LEU A 377 15.26 28.14 6.60
CA LEU A 377 15.21 29.56 6.99
C LEU A 377 15.20 29.73 8.52
N VAL A 378 14.40 28.97 9.26
CA VAL A 378 14.35 28.99 10.73
C VAL A 378 15.68 28.54 11.35
N ASN A 379 16.39 27.58 10.75
CA ASN A 379 17.70 27.17 11.22
C ASN A 379 18.80 28.19 10.90
N ASN A 380 18.72 28.85 9.75
CA ASN A 380 19.63 29.95 9.37
C ASN A 380 19.42 31.17 10.30
N ILE A 381 18.17 31.55 10.59
CA ILE A 381 17.84 32.62 11.55
C ILE A 381 18.43 32.30 12.93
N LYS A 382 18.25 31.08 13.47
CA LYS A 382 18.85 30.68 14.75
C LYS A 382 20.38 30.77 14.76
N GLN A 383 21.04 30.46 13.64
CA GLN A 383 22.50 30.64 13.53
C GLN A 383 22.89 32.12 13.45
N ILE A 384 22.08 32.98 12.83
CA ILE A 384 22.33 34.43 12.80
C ILE A 384 22.11 35.04 14.20
N GLU A 385 21.03 34.70 14.90
CA GLU A 385 20.76 35.12 16.29
C GLU A 385 21.87 34.70 17.28
N GLN A 386 22.50 33.54 17.05
CA GLN A 386 23.62 33.06 17.86
C GLN A 386 24.94 33.78 17.57
N ASN A 387 25.11 34.31 16.35
CA ASN A 387 26.36 34.95 15.92
C ASN A 387 26.34 36.48 16.10
N ASP A 388 25.21 37.16 15.89
CA ASP A 388 25.21 38.61 15.69
C ASP A 388 24.57 39.42 16.82
N LYS A 389 25.40 39.75 17.81
CA LYS A 389 25.29 41.07 18.45
C LYS A 389 26.00 42.10 17.56
N LYS A 390 25.21 42.80 16.73
CA LYS A 390 25.47 44.08 16.04
C LYS A 390 25.84 44.04 14.53
N SER A 391 24.83 43.90 13.67
CA SER A 391 24.51 44.88 12.60
C SER A 391 23.09 44.70 12.03
N ASP A 392 22.46 45.80 11.59
CA ASP A 392 21.23 45.76 10.79
C ASP A 392 21.51 45.47 9.30
N LYS A 393 20.43 45.07 8.59
CA LYS A 393 20.25 44.93 7.13
C LYS A 393 20.90 43.75 6.42
N ILE A 394 20.09 42.71 6.25
CA ILE A 394 20.10 41.78 5.10
C ILE A 394 18.72 41.91 4.41
N ASN A 395 18.64 41.61 3.11
CA ASN A 395 17.52 42.04 2.25
C ASN A 395 16.17 41.36 2.57
N GLU A 396 15.11 42.14 2.77
CA GLU A 396 13.73 41.63 2.95
C GLU A 396 13.00 41.37 1.63
N GLU A 397 13.39 42.02 0.52
CA GLU A 397 12.65 41.97 -0.75
C GLU A 397 12.73 40.60 -1.46
N GLU A 398 13.88 39.93 -1.41
CA GLU A 398 14.16 38.69 -2.15
C GLU A 398 13.40 37.48 -1.57
N GLY A 399 13.19 37.44 -0.25
CA GLY A 399 12.37 36.41 0.40
C GLY A 399 10.88 36.54 0.05
N ILE A 400 10.34 37.76 0.10
CA ILE A 400 8.92 38.04 -0.19
C ILE A 400 8.57 37.68 -1.64
N GLU A 401 9.47 37.92 -2.61
CA GLU A 401 9.25 37.49 -4.00
C GLU A 401 9.19 35.95 -4.13
N THR A 402 10.00 35.19 -3.38
CA THR A 402 9.94 33.72 -3.43
C THR A 402 8.66 33.15 -2.77
N GLU A 403 8.23 33.69 -1.63
CA GLU A 403 7.05 33.21 -0.91
C GLU A 403 5.75 33.56 -1.66
N THR A 404 5.65 34.75 -2.24
CA THR A 404 4.49 35.15 -3.06
C THR A 404 4.39 34.35 -4.36
N ASN A 405 5.52 34.05 -5.03
CA ASN A 405 5.52 33.16 -6.20
C ASN A 405 5.09 31.73 -5.83
N PHE A 406 5.57 31.20 -4.71
CA PHE A 406 5.18 29.87 -4.23
C PHE A 406 3.66 29.77 -4.01
N GLU A 407 3.09 30.70 -3.23
CA GLU A 407 1.67 30.65 -2.88
C GLU A 407 0.79 30.87 -4.13
N THR A 408 1.26 31.68 -5.08
CA THR A 408 0.63 31.81 -6.42
C THR A 408 0.65 30.49 -7.20
N MET A 409 1.73 29.71 -7.17
CA MET A 409 1.77 28.39 -7.82
C MET A 409 0.79 27.41 -7.16
N LYS A 410 0.72 27.42 -5.83
CA LYS A 410 -0.21 26.61 -5.02
C LYS A 410 -1.67 26.91 -5.34
N GLU A 411 -2.10 28.18 -5.31
CA GLU A 411 -3.47 28.58 -5.66
C GLU A 411 -3.87 28.12 -7.08
N ASN A 412 -2.96 28.21 -8.05
CA ASN A 412 -3.21 27.75 -9.41
C ASN A 412 -3.40 26.22 -9.49
N LEU A 413 -2.61 25.43 -8.75
CA LEU A 413 -2.78 23.98 -8.67
C LEU A 413 -4.10 23.58 -7.97
N GLU A 414 -4.43 24.23 -6.86
CA GLU A 414 -5.67 23.97 -6.11
C GLU A 414 -6.91 24.28 -6.97
N LYS A 415 -6.86 25.33 -7.78
CA LYS A 415 -7.90 25.70 -8.75
C LYS A 415 -8.03 24.70 -9.91
N GLU A 416 -6.93 24.21 -10.49
CA GLU A 416 -6.97 23.17 -11.54
C GLU A 416 -7.57 21.86 -10.99
N ILE A 417 -7.27 21.54 -9.72
CA ILE A 417 -7.87 20.40 -9.01
C ILE A 417 -9.38 20.60 -8.83
N GLU A 418 -9.85 21.79 -8.40
CA GLU A 418 -11.29 22.06 -8.24
C GLU A 418 -12.07 21.99 -9.57
N GLU A 419 -11.49 22.50 -10.67
CA GLU A 419 -12.09 22.41 -12.01
C GLU A 419 -12.25 20.95 -12.45
N LYS A 420 -11.19 20.15 -12.38
CA LYS A 420 -11.24 18.71 -12.73
C LYS A 420 -12.12 17.91 -11.77
N GLU A 421 -12.12 18.21 -10.47
CA GLU A 421 -13.06 17.64 -9.48
C GLU A 421 -14.53 17.91 -9.87
N THR A 422 -14.83 19.12 -10.37
CA THR A 422 -16.15 19.53 -10.82
C THR A 422 -16.55 18.81 -12.10
N GLN A 423 -15.63 18.68 -13.06
CA GLN A 423 -15.84 17.89 -14.28
C GLN A 423 -16.10 16.41 -13.94
N ARG A 424 -15.33 15.80 -13.03
CA ARG A 424 -15.54 14.42 -12.54
C ARG A 424 -16.93 14.23 -11.94
N LYS A 425 -17.40 15.18 -11.11
CA LYS A 425 -18.75 15.14 -10.49
C LYS A 425 -19.86 15.24 -11.55
N SER A 426 -19.69 16.10 -12.56
CA SER A 426 -20.63 16.23 -13.67
C SER A 426 -20.75 14.94 -14.51
N ILE A 427 -19.62 14.31 -14.83
CA ILE A 427 -19.58 13.04 -15.58
C ILE A 427 -20.19 11.90 -14.77
N LEU A 428 -19.92 11.83 -13.46
CA LEU A 428 -20.52 10.82 -12.57
C LEU A 428 -22.05 10.91 -12.58
N TYR A 429 -22.62 12.10 -12.43
CA TYR A 429 -24.07 12.31 -12.55
C TYR A 429 -24.60 11.87 -13.93
N GLY A 430 -23.85 12.10 -15.01
CA GLY A 430 -24.17 11.58 -16.34
C GLY A 430 -24.19 10.05 -16.41
N VAL A 431 -23.23 9.37 -15.77
CA VAL A 431 -23.19 7.90 -15.67
C VAL A 431 -24.41 7.39 -14.90
N ASP A 432 -24.76 8.01 -13.76
CA ASP A 432 -25.88 7.60 -12.93
C ASP A 432 -27.22 7.70 -13.69
N VAL A 433 -27.47 8.84 -14.35
CA VAL A 433 -28.67 9.07 -15.17
C VAL A 433 -28.78 8.08 -16.33
N MET A 434 -27.67 7.79 -17.02
CA MET A 434 -27.67 6.84 -18.13
C MET A 434 -27.78 5.38 -17.65
N THR A 435 -27.35 5.08 -16.43
CA THR A 435 -27.49 3.75 -15.82
C THR A 435 -28.94 3.47 -15.39
N GLU A 436 -29.65 4.46 -14.83
CA GLU A 436 -31.07 4.29 -14.50
C GLU A 436 -31.94 4.16 -15.76
N LYS A 437 -31.68 4.97 -16.81
CA LYS A 437 -32.33 4.79 -18.12
C LYS A 437 -32.13 3.39 -18.72
N LYS A 438 -30.96 2.78 -18.51
CA LYS A 438 -30.68 1.41 -18.96
C LYS A 438 -31.64 0.41 -18.32
N LYS A 439 -31.88 0.58 -17.02
CA LYS A 439 -32.73 -0.27 -16.19
C LYS A 439 -34.22 -0.10 -16.53
N GLU A 440 -34.68 1.11 -16.86
CA GLU A 440 -36.02 1.35 -17.42
C GLU A 440 -36.22 0.63 -18.77
N LEU A 441 -35.21 0.67 -19.64
CA LEU A 441 -35.23 0.01 -20.94
C LEU A 441 -35.12 -1.53 -20.83
N ASP A 442 -34.32 -2.04 -19.89
CA ASP A 442 -34.21 -3.47 -19.58
C ASP A 442 -35.56 -4.06 -19.09
N ASP A 443 -36.29 -3.36 -18.22
CA ASP A 443 -37.64 -3.75 -17.76
C ASP A 443 -38.69 -3.66 -18.90
N THR A 444 -38.54 -2.69 -19.80
CA THR A 444 -39.39 -2.55 -20.99
C THR A 444 -39.18 -3.71 -21.98
N LEU A 445 -37.92 -4.04 -22.30
CA LEU A 445 -37.55 -5.18 -23.14
C LEU A 445 -38.01 -6.52 -22.53
N TYR A 446 -37.92 -6.69 -21.21
CA TYR A 446 -38.40 -7.89 -20.52
C TYR A 446 -39.92 -8.08 -20.68
N LYS A 447 -40.71 -7.00 -20.61
CA LYS A 447 -42.17 -7.05 -20.86
C LYS A 447 -42.49 -7.42 -22.30
N ILE A 448 -41.81 -6.80 -23.27
CA ILE A 448 -41.95 -7.10 -24.71
C ILE A 448 -41.60 -8.58 -24.99
N HIS A 449 -40.51 -9.10 -24.41
CA HIS A 449 -40.11 -10.50 -24.54
C HIS A 449 -41.21 -11.46 -24.06
N ARG A 450 -41.75 -11.22 -22.85
CA ARG A 450 -42.83 -12.03 -22.27
C ARG A 450 -44.11 -11.98 -23.14
N GLN A 451 -44.42 -10.83 -23.72
CA GLN A 451 -45.55 -10.71 -24.64
C GLN A 451 -45.32 -11.52 -25.92
N ARG A 452 -44.13 -11.44 -26.52
CA ARG A 452 -43.74 -12.25 -27.69
C ARG A 452 -43.87 -13.75 -27.43
N GLU A 453 -43.36 -14.24 -26.29
CA GLU A 453 -43.49 -15.65 -25.86
C GLU A 453 -44.96 -16.07 -25.69
N THR A 454 -45.82 -15.15 -25.23
CA THR A 454 -47.26 -15.41 -25.02
C THR A 454 -48.02 -15.47 -26.34
N ILE A 455 -47.68 -14.63 -27.32
CA ILE A 455 -48.24 -14.66 -28.68
C ILE A 455 -47.76 -15.91 -29.41
N GLU A 456 -46.44 -16.15 -29.44
CA GLU A 456 -45.83 -17.31 -30.08
C GLU A 456 -46.43 -18.63 -29.59
N LYS A 457 -46.67 -18.76 -28.28
CA LYS A 457 -47.35 -19.94 -27.73
C LYS A 457 -48.78 -20.09 -28.26
N ARG A 458 -49.57 -19.01 -28.36
CA ARG A 458 -50.93 -19.05 -28.91
C ARG A 458 -50.94 -19.39 -30.40
N THR A 459 -50.03 -18.82 -31.18
CA THR A 459 -49.90 -19.14 -32.62
C THR A 459 -49.60 -20.64 -32.81
N ASN A 460 -48.71 -21.22 -31.99
CA ASN A 460 -48.44 -22.66 -32.01
C ASN A 460 -49.67 -23.50 -31.57
N GLU A 461 -50.42 -23.07 -30.56
CA GLU A 461 -51.66 -23.75 -30.13
C GLU A 461 -52.74 -23.74 -31.23
N VAL A 462 -52.90 -22.64 -31.97
CA VAL A 462 -53.82 -22.53 -33.13
C VAL A 462 -53.34 -23.39 -34.30
N GLN A 463 -52.04 -23.37 -34.61
CA GLN A 463 -51.43 -24.18 -35.68
C GLN A 463 -51.67 -25.68 -35.47
N ILE A 464 -51.57 -26.15 -34.22
CA ILE A 464 -51.85 -27.55 -33.84
C ILE A 464 -53.33 -27.88 -34.01
N GLN A 465 -54.26 -26.98 -33.66
CA GLN A 465 -55.69 -27.21 -33.88
C GLN A 465 -56.04 -27.33 -35.37
N PHE A 466 -55.51 -26.45 -36.23
CA PHE A 466 -55.67 -26.55 -37.68
C PHE A 466 -55.14 -27.88 -38.25
N GLN A 467 -53.99 -28.36 -37.79
CA GLN A 467 -53.45 -29.65 -38.21
C GLN A 467 -54.29 -30.84 -37.73
N SER A 468 -54.89 -30.76 -36.53
CA SER A 468 -55.77 -31.82 -36.02
C SER A 468 -57.09 -31.92 -36.79
N GLY A 469 -57.71 -30.78 -37.16
CA GLY A 469 -58.96 -30.75 -37.93
C GLY A 469 -58.83 -31.34 -39.35
N HIS A 470 -57.64 -31.26 -39.96
CA HIS A 470 -57.35 -31.87 -41.26
C HIS A 470 -57.16 -33.41 -41.21
N SER A 471 -57.29 -34.05 -40.04
CA SER A 471 -57.13 -35.49 -39.86
C SER A 471 -58.45 -36.28 -39.70
N GLU A 472 -59.60 -35.62 -39.69
CA GLU A 472 -60.94 -36.24 -39.52
C GLU A 472 -61.90 -35.98 -40.70
N ALA A 473 -61.36 -35.63 -41.88
CA ALA A 473 -62.10 -35.32 -43.12
C ALA A 473 -61.83 -36.34 -44.25
#